data_AF-A0A6P4C529-F1
#
_entry.id   AF-A0A6P4C529-F1
#
_cell.length_a   1.000
_cell.length_b   1.000
_cell.length_c   1.000
_cell.angle_alpha   90.00
_cell.angle_beta   90.00
_cell.angle_gamma   90.00
#
_symmetry.space_group_name_H-M   'P 1'
#
loop_
_entity.id
_entity.type
_entity.pdbx_description
1 polymer ?
#
loop_
_entity_poly.entity_id
_entity_poly.type
_entity_poly.pdbx_seq_one_letter_code
_entity_poly.pdbx_strand_id
1 'polypeptide(L)'
;MRGEWKGLQALIIQECPYAYYVHCFAHQLQLALVAAAKEVVDVHAFFQSLSNIINVVCSSCKRNDELRSAYATEIFHLVATNQIEIGRGANQIGTLKTSGDTRWSSHFNSICSLLRMFGAITSVIEDLATNGSTYSQRGDATYALKSLLSFDFVFILHMMKEIMGITDKLCQALQQKSQDILNAMHLVSSTKSLIQQLKDSSWGALLEKVSSFCNDHAIQIPDMGASFSDIIRSRRKKDVVTVEHHYRVDIFTSVIDFQLKELNSRFSEQATELLILSTSLDPKDAFKLFSVCNICNLAKNFYSLDFSEQEKIQLDYELQHYELDVVKAPDFQNLSTLAEFNN
;
A
#
# COMPACT_ATOMS: atom_id res chain seq x y z
N MET A 1 -10.16 -17.35 -3.19
CA MET A 1 -11.30 -18.28 -3.27
C MET A 1 -12.40 -17.69 -4.15
N ARG A 2 -12.18 -17.60 -5.46
CA ARG A 2 -13.22 -17.29 -6.44
C ARG A 2 -13.10 -18.33 -7.55
N GLY A 3 -13.75 -19.46 -7.34
CA GLY A 3 -13.96 -20.47 -8.37
C GLY A 3 -15.35 -20.27 -8.97
N GLU A 4 -15.47 -20.60 -10.24
CA GLU A 4 -16.69 -20.47 -11.09
C GLU A 4 -17.90 -21.26 -10.56
N TRP A 5 -17.67 -22.17 -9.59
CA TRP A 5 -18.67 -23.02 -8.96
C TRP A 5 -18.52 -22.92 -7.45
N LYS A 6 -19.53 -22.37 -6.76
CA LYS A 6 -19.84 -22.59 -5.33
C LYS A 6 -18.61 -22.89 -4.44
N GLY A 7 -17.74 -21.89 -4.23
CA GLY A 7 -16.58 -22.05 -3.35
C GLY A 7 -16.98 -22.40 -1.90
N LEU A 8 -15.99 -22.73 -1.05
CA LEU A 8 -16.19 -23.11 0.37
C LEU A 8 -17.16 -22.20 1.12
N GLN A 9 -17.13 -20.89 0.86
CA GLN A 9 -18.07 -19.92 1.43
C GLN A 9 -19.54 -20.28 1.16
N ALA A 10 -19.88 -20.68 -0.06
CA ALA A 10 -21.25 -21.04 -0.42
C ALA A 10 -21.72 -22.30 0.29
N LEU A 11 -20.82 -23.28 0.49
CA LEU A 11 -21.12 -24.49 1.26
C LEU A 11 -21.35 -24.16 2.74
N ILE A 12 -20.52 -23.30 3.34
CA ILE A 12 -20.70 -22.86 4.73
C ILE A 12 -22.02 -22.12 4.90
N ILE A 13 -22.40 -21.23 3.97
CA ILE A 13 -23.67 -20.49 4.04
C ILE A 13 -24.88 -21.43 3.91
N GLN A 14 -24.76 -22.54 3.18
CA GLN A 14 -25.84 -23.53 3.11
C GLN A 14 -26.09 -24.23 4.44
N GLU A 15 -25.04 -24.50 5.22
CA GLU A 15 -25.16 -25.14 6.54
C GLU A 15 -25.41 -24.12 7.67
N CYS A 16 -24.88 -22.91 7.54
CA CYS A 16 -24.97 -21.83 8.51
C CYS A 16 -25.35 -20.52 7.82
N PRO A 17 -26.65 -20.21 7.68
CA PRO A 17 -27.13 -19.01 6.99
C PRO A 17 -26.62 -17.68 7.57
N TYR A 18 -26.28 -17.65 8.87
CA TYR A 18 -25.73 -16.46 9.54
C TYR A 18 -24.20 -16.39 9.54
N ALA A 19 -23.52 -17.33 8.87
CA ALA A 19 -22.06 -17.30 8.78
C ALA A 19 -21.60 -16.03 8.05
N TYR A 20 -21.00 -15.12 8.80
CA TYR A 20 -20.48 -13.88 8.25
C TYR A 20 -19.05 -14.08 7.76
N TYR A 21 -18.84 -13.90 6.46
CA TYR A 21 -17.53 -14.09 5.85
C TYR A 21 -16.72 -12.80 5.86
N VAL A 22 -15.66 -12.78 6.67
CA VAL A 22 -14.72 -11.66 6.76
C VAL A 22 -13.47 -11.98 5.94
N HIS A 23 -13.16 -11.12 4.98
CA HIS A 23 -11.86 -11.18 4.31
C HIS A 23 -10.75 -10.66 5.23
N CYS A 24 -9.59 -11.30 5.21
CA CYS A 24 -8.40 -10.79 5.90
C CYS A 24 -8.09 -9.34 5.47
N PHE A 25 -7.97 -8.43 6.44
CA PHE A 25 -7.72 -7.00 6.19
C PHE A 25 -6.42 -6.74 5.43
N ALA A 26 -5.35 -7.47 5.74
CA ALA A 26 -4.09 -7.37 4.98
C ALA A 26 -4.30 -7.77 3.50
N HIS A 27 -5.12 -8.79 3.24
CA HIS A 27 -5.46 -9.17 1.87
C HIS A 27 -6.37 -8.14 1.18
N GLN A 28 -7.36 -7.60 1.89
CA GLN A 28 -8.21 -6.54 1.36
C GLN A 28 -7.42 -5.28 0.99
N LEU A 29 -6.48 -4.86 1.85
CA LEU A 29 -5.58 -3.76 1.58
C LEU A 29 -4.76 -4.03 0.32
N GLN A 30 -4.14 -5.21 0.22
CA GLN A 30 -3.37 -5.59 -0.98
C GLN A 30 -4.22 -5.49 -2.26
N LEU A 31 -5.48 -5.94 -2.23
CA LEU A 31 -6.38 -5.82 -3.36
C LEU A 31 -6.73 -4.36 -3.69
N ALA A 32 -6.95 -3.53 -2.67
CA ALA A 32 -7.23 -2.09 -2.82
C ALA A 32 -6.08 -1.39 -3.57
N LEU A 33 -4.86 -1.59 -3.11
CA LEU A 33 -3.67 -0.91 -3.61
C LEU A 33 -3.35 -1.32 -5.06
N VAL A 34 -3.49 -2.62 -5.36
CA VAL A 34 -3.29 -3.16 -6.71
C VAL A 34 -4.38 -2.70 -7.67
N ALA A 35 -5.64 -2.64 -7.22
CA ALA A 35 -6.74 -2.14 -8.05
C ALA A 35 -6.51 -0.67 -8.41
N ALA A 36 -6.23 0.18 -7.41
CA ALA A 36 -5.98 1.60 -7.63
C ALA A 36 -4.79 1.87 -8.57
N ALA A 37 -3.69 1.12 -8.45
CA ALA A 37 -2.53 1.28 -9.32
C ALA A 37 -2.77 0.92 -10.79
N LYS A 38 -3.80 0.09 -11.09
CA LYS A 38 -4.14 -0.31 -12.46
C LYS A 38 -5.07 0.67 -13.16
N GLU A 39 -5.75 1.55 -12.42
CA GLU A 39 -6.67 2.54 -12.99
C GLU A 39 -5.95 3.71 -13.68
N VAL A 40 -4.66 3.95 -13.33
CA VAL A 40 -3.84 5.00 -13.95
C VAL A 40 -2.81 4.37 -14.87
N VAL A 41 -2.95 4.61 -16.17
CA VAL A 41 -2.14 3.97 -17.24
C VAL A 41 -0.65 4.23 -17.04
N ASP A 42 -0.27 5.45 -16.66
CA ASP A 42 1.13 5.83 -16.46
C ASP A 42 1.77 5.07 -15.28
N VAL A 43 1.01 4.82 -14.20
CA VAL A 43 1.47 4.00 -13.07
C VAL A 43 1.62 2.53 -13.48
N HIS A 44 0.69 2.01 -14.29
CA HIS A 44 0.82 0.66 -14.82
C HIS A 44 2.07 0.51 -15.71
N ALA A 45 2.28 1.47 -16.62
CA ALA A 45 3.47 1.51 -17.48
C ALA A 45 4.76 1.62 -16.65
N PHE A 46 4.76 2.45 -15.60
CA PHE A 46 5.88 2.55 -14.66
C PHE A 46 6.25 1.19 -14.05
N PHE A 47 5.27 0.40 -13.56
CA PHE A 47 5.57 -0.91 -12.98
C PHE A 47 6.08 -1.93 -14.02
N GLN A 48 5.64 -1.84 -15.28
CA GLN A 48 6.22 -2.63 -16.37
C GLN A 48 7.68 -2.24 -16.63
N SER A 49 7.96 -0.94 -16.74
CA SER A 49 9.33 -0.43 -16.91
C SER A 49 10.24 -0.80 -15.73
N LEU A 50 9.74 -0.68 -14.49
CA LEU A 50 10.47 -1.08 -13.29
C LEU A 50 10.86 -2.56 -13.34
N SER A 51 9.90 -3.43 -13.72
CA SER A 51 10.15 -4.87 -13.84
C SER A 51 11.18 -5.16 -14.93
N ASN A 52 11.10 -4.47 -16.07
CA ASN A 52 12.07 -4.61 -17.15
C ASN A 52 13.48 -4.18 -16.72
N ILE A 53 13.61 -3.03 -16.04
CA ILE A 53 14.89 -2.54 -15.51
C ILE A 53 15.49 -3.56 -14.54
N ILE A 54 14.68 -4.06 -13.58
CA ILE A 54 15.12 -5.08 -12.64
C ILE A 54 15.59 -6.34 -13.38
N ASN A 55 14.84 -6.80 -14.39
CA ASN A 55 15.20 -7.99 -15.17
C ASN A 55 16.50 -7.78 -15.96
N VAL A 56 16.70 -6.61 -16.56
CA VAL A 56 17.93 -6.27 -17.29
C VAL A 56 19.14 -6.28 -16.35
N VAL A 57 19.00 -5.80 -15.12
CA VAL A 57 20.12 -5.76 -14.15
C VAL A 57 20.33 -7.12 -13.47
N CYS A 58 19.26 -7.80 -13.08
CA CYS A 58 19.33 -9.00 -12.23
C CYS A 58 19.37 -10.33 -13.01
N SER A 59 19.30 -10.33 -14.35
CA SER A 59 19.25 -11.57 -15.13
C SER A 59 20.59 -12.33 -15.23
N SER A 60 21.66 -11.88 -14.58
CA SER A 60 22.89 -12.68 -14.42
C SER A 60 23.57 -12.37 -13.08
N CYS A 61 24.17 -13.39 -12.47
CA CYS A 61 24.99 -13.24 -11.26
C CYS A 61 26.12 -12.23 -11.47
N LYS A 62 26.77 -12.27 -12.65
CA LYS A 62 27.85 -11.33 -13.01
C LYS A 62 27.39 -9.86 -12.92
N ARG A 63 26.20 -9.57 -13.46
CA ARG A 63 25.63 -8.21 -13.43
C ARG A 63 25.21 -7.78 -12.03
N ASN A 64 24.79 -8.73 -11.19
CA ASN A 64 24.52 -8.44 -9.79
C ASN A 64 25.81 -8.06 -9.04
N ASP A 65 26.91 -8.75 -9.30
CA ASP A 65 28.22 -8.44 -8.71
C ASP A 65 28.77 -7.09 -9.23
N GLU A 66 28.64 -6.82 -10.53
CA GLU A 66 28.96 -5.51 -11.13
C GLU A 66 28.15 -4.38 -10.47
N LEU A 67 26.84 -4.57 -10.28
CA LEU A 67 25.98 -3.62 -9.58
C LEU A 67 26.45 -3.38 -8.14
N ARG A 68 26.77 -4.44 -7.40
CA ARG A 68 27.26 -4.31 -6.02
C ARG A 68 28.59 -3.56 -5.96
N SER A 69 29.49 -3.81 -6.91
CA SER A 69 30.77 -3.12 -7.02
C SER A 69 30.62 -1.65 -7.37
N ALA A 70 29.76 -1.32 -8.34
CA ALA A 70 29.45 0.06 -8.72
C ALA A 70 28.84 0.82 -7.53
N TYR A 71 27.89 0.20 -6.83
CA TYR A 71 27.26 0.80 -5.65
C TYR A 71 28.23 0.98 -4.48
N ALA A 72 29.14 0.03 -4.24
CA ALA A 72 30.17 0.18 -3.22
C ALA A 72 31.14 1.33 -3.54
N THR A 73 31.46 1.53 -4.82
CA THR A 73 32.31 2.62 -5.29
C THR A 73 31.62 3.97 -5.11
N GLU A 74 30.33 4.05 -5.45
CA GLU A 74 29.49 5.23 -5.25
C GLU A 74 29.41 5.62 -3.76
N ILE A 75 29.10 4.66 -2.87
CA ILE A 75 29.12 4.88 -1.41
C ILE A 75 30.49 5.38 -0.95
N PHE A 76 31.58 4.74 -1.39
CA PHE A 76 32.92 5.13 -0.99
C PHE A 76 33.22 6.59 -1.36
N HIS A 77 32.83 7.00 -2.56
CA HIS A 77 32.97 8.37 -3.02
C HIS A 77 32.12 9.34 -2.18
N LEU A 78 30.84 9.03 -1.94
CA LEU A 78 29.94 9.86 -1.13
C LEU A 78 30.38 9.99 0.33
N VAL A 79 31.00 8.95 0.89
CA VAL A 79 31.64 9.00 2.21
C VAL A 79 32.87 9.91 2.15
N ALA A 80 33.73 9.76 1.13
CA ALA A 80 34.94 10.56 0.99
C ALA A 80 34.64 12.06 0.80
N THR A 81 33.49 12.40 0.21
CA THR A 81 33.00 13.78 0.06
C THR A 81 32.19 14.29 1.26
N ASN A 82 32.10 13.52 2.36
CA ASN A 82 31.29 13.82 3.55
C ASN A 82 29.80 14.08 3.25
N GLN A 83 29.26 13.50 2.17
CA GLN A 83 27.84 13.63 1.82
C GLN A 83 26.96 12.61 2.56
N ILE A 84 27.55 11.52 3.08
CA ILE A 84 26.86 10.51 3.90
C ILE A 84 27.74 10.06 5.08
N GLU A 85 27.13 9.85 6.25
CA GLU A 85 27.81 9.33 7.44
C GLU A 85 27.87 7.79 7.44
N ILE A 86 28.94 7.22 8.01
CA ILE A 86 29.06 5.79 8.25
C ILE A 86 28.46 5.46 9.62
N GLY A 87 27.33 4.74 9.63
CA GLY A 87 26.68 4.21 10.83
C GLY A 87 26.54 2.69 10.77
N ARG A 88 26.40 2.03 11.93
CA ARG A 88 26.20 0.57 12.02
C ARG A 88 24.85 0.20 11.39
N GLY A 89 24.87 -0.34 10.17
CA GLY A 89 23.67 -0.63 9.38
C GLY A 89 23.35 0.39 8.28
N ALA A 90 24.04 1.54 8.25
CA ALA A 90 23.95 2.50 7.16
C ALA A 90 24.77 2.02 5.96
N ASN A 91 24.29 2.30 4.74
CA ASN A 91 25.00 2.03 3.48
C ASN A 91 25.34 0.54 3.24
N GLN A 92 24.58 -0.39 3.84
CA GLN A 92 24.76 -1.82 3.55
C GLN A 92 24.57 -2.10 2.05
N ILE A 93 25.44 -2.94 1.50
CA ILE A 93 25.35 -3.44 0.13
C ILE A 93 24.10 -4.34 0.03
N GLY A 94 22.95 -3.73 -0.23
CA GLY A 94 21.70 -4.42 -0.51
C GLY A 94 21.63 -4.92 -1.95
N THR A 95 20.86 -5.97 -2.19
CA THR A 95 20.54 -6.44 -3.55
C THR A 95 19.29 -5.72 -4.06
N LEU A 96 19.23 -5.43 -5.37
CA LEU A 96 17.99 -4.98 -6.01
C LEU A 96 16.94 -6.09 -5.85
N LYS A 97 15.95 -5.85 -4.99
CA LYS A 97 14.91 -6.84 -4.69
C LYS A 97 13.99 -7.00 -5.89
N THR A 98 13.85 -8.23 -6.39
CA THR A 98 12.86 -8.58 -7.41
C THR A 98 11.47 -8.52 -6.82
N SER A 99 10.54 -7.84 -7.49
CA SER A 99 9.13 -7.88 -7.12
C SER A 99 8.54 -9.25 -7.45
N GLY A 100 7.94 -9.92 -6.47
CA GLY A 100 6.98 -10.98 -6.79
C GLY A 100 5.65 -10.34 -7.18
N ASP A 101 5.04 -10.80 -8.28
CA ASP A 101 3.87 -10.21 -8.98
C ASP A 101 2.58 -9.99 -8.15
N THR A 102 2.60 -10.26 -6.84
CA THR A 102 1.41 -10.31 -5.99
C THR A 102 1.50 -9.54 -4.67
N ARG A 103 2.65 -8.93 -4.30
CA ARG A 103 2.81 -8.28 -2.98
C ARG A 103 3.29 -6.84 -3.07
N TRP A 104 2.46 -5.91 -2.61
CA TRP A 104 2.70 -4.46 -2.62
C TRP A 104 3.99 -4.08 -1.87
N SER A 105 4.23 -4.68 -0.71
CA SER A 105 5.47 -4.47 0.06
C SER A 105 6.73 -4.91 -0.70
N SER A 106 6.64 -5.88 -1.62
CA SER A 106 7.77 -6.25 -2.46
C SER A 106 8.11 -5.14 -3.46
N HIS A 107 7.10 -4.56 -4.10
CA HIS A 107 7.28 -3.43 -5.01
C HIS A 107 7.82 -2.20 -4.28
N PHE A 108 7.37 -1.93 -3.05
CA PHE A 108 7.89 -0.81 -2.25
C PHE A 108 9.39 -0.96 -1.99
N ASN A 109 9.79 -2.18 -1.58
CA ASN A 109 11.19 -2.53 -1.40
C ASN A 109 12.03 -2.37 -2.68
N SER A 110 11.47 -2.74 -3.84
CA SER A 110 12.13 -2.55 -5.15
C SER A 110 12.31 -1.07 -5.47
N ILE A 111 11.29 -0.22 -5.26
CA ILE A 111 11.35 1.24 -5.44
C ILE A 111 12.42 1.86 -4.54
N CYS A 112 12.42 1.53 -3.24
CA CYS A 112 13.42 2.04 -2.31
C CYS A 112 14.85 1.59 -2.69
N SER A 113 15.00 0.36 -3.17
CA SER A 113 16.31 -0.15 -3.60
C SER A 113 16.78 0.53 -4.89
N LEU A 114 15.87 0.78 -5.84
CA LEU A 114 16.16 1.49 -7.09
C LEU A 114 16.63 2.92 -6.81
N LEU A 115 15.89 3.67 -5.98
CA LEU A 115 16.26 5.04 -5.59
C LEU A 115 17.64 5.08 -4.92
N ARG A 116 17.89 4.12 -4.03
CA ARG A 116 19.15 4.04 -3.28
C ARG A 116 20.34 3.72 -4.18
N MET A 117 20.14 2.96 -5.24
CA MET A 117 21.20 2.44 -6.12
C MET A 117 21.13 3.07 -7.52
N PHE A 118 20.49 4.23 -7.66
CA PHE A 118 20.12 4.77 -8.96
C PHE A 118 21.33 5.03 -9.86
N GLY A 119 22.39 5.64 -9.31
CA GLY A 119 23.66 5.88 -10.02
C GLY A 119 24.29 4.58 -10.49
N ALA A 120 24.56 3.65 -9.57
CA ALA A 120 25.09 2.32 -9.90
C ALA A 120 24.27 1.54 -10.95
N ILE A 121 22.93 1.59 -10.86
CA ILE A 121 22.05 0.93 -11.84
C ILE A 121 22.18 1.58 -13.21
N THR A 122 22.21 2.91 -13.25
CA THR A 122 22.39 3.67 -14.49
C THR A 122 23.69 3.28 -15.17
N SER A 123 24.81 3.27 -14.44
CA SER A 123 26.12 2.89 -14.99
C SER A 123 26.18 1.45 -15.52
N VAL A 124 25.57 0.49 -14.81
CA VAL A 124 25.54 -0.91 -15.27
C VAL A 124 24.71 -1.05 -16.55
N ILE A 125 23.58 -0.35 -16.64
CA ILE A 125 22.72 -0.40 -17.84
C ILE A 125 23.40 0.32 -19.01
N GLU A 126 24.12 1.43 -18.77
CA GLU A 126 24.92 2.13 -19.79
C GLU A 126 26.04 1.26 -20.36
N ASP A 127 26.78 0.56 -19.49
CA ASP A 127 27.80 -0.39 -19.93
C ASP A 127 27.16 -1.53 -20.75
N LEU A 128 26.03 -2.07 -20.30
CA LEU A 128 25.33 -3.12 -21.04
C LEU A 128 24.78 -2.63 -22.39
N ALA A 129 24.33 -1.37 -22.48
CA ALA A 129 23.85 -0.77 -23.72
C ALA A 129 24.97 -0.58 -24.75
N THR A 130 26.19 -0.28 -24.30
CA THR A 130 27.36 -0.03 -25.14
C THR A 130 28.13 -1.32 -25.46
N ASN A 131 28.41 -2.13 -24.45
CA ASN A 131 29.32 -3.28 -24.48
C ASN A 131 28.60 -4.64 -24.38
N GLY A 132 27.26 -4.66 -24.40
CA GLY A 132 26.48 -5.89 -24.31
C GLY A 132 26.85 -6.92 -25.38
N SER A 133 26.94 -8.19 -24.97
CA SER A 133 27.46 -9.28 -25.80
C SER A 133 26.60 -9.62 -27.02
N THR A 134 25.31 -9.28 -26.99
CA THR A 134 24.37 -9.49 -28.10
C THR A 134 23.64 -8.21 -28.47
N TYR A 135 23.17 -8.11 -29.72
CA TYR A 135 22.33 -7.00 -30.16
C TYR A 135 21.03 -6.89 -29.35
N SER A 136 20.43 -8.03 -28.96
CA SER A 136 19.24 -8.05 -28.09
C SER A 136 19.54 -7.41 -26.74
N GLN A 137 20.62 -7.83 -26.07
CA GLN A 137 21.00 -7.27 -24.77
C GLN A 137 21.24 -5.77 -24.83
N ARG A 138 21.95 -5.29 -25.86
CA ARG A 138 22.18 -3.85 -26.05
C ARG A 138 20.89 -3.09 -26.30
N GLY A 139 19.97 -3.66 -27.10
CA GLY A 139 18.66 -3.09 -27.36
C GLY A 139 17.81 -2.99 -26.08
N ASP A 140 17.70 -4.07 -25.32
CA ASP A 140 16.94 -4.14 -24.08
C ASP A 140 17.50 -3.17 -23.02
N ALA A 141 18.83 -3.11 -22.89
CA ALA A 141 19.50 -2.17 -21.99
C ALA A 141 19.30 -0.72 -22.42
N THR A 142 19.41 -0.41 -23.72
CA THR A 142 19.16 0.94 -24.24
C THR A 142 17.71 1.38 -23.97
N TYR A 143 16.75 0.47 -24.14
CA TYR A 143 15.35 0.74 -23.82
C TYR A 143 15.14 0.99 -22.32
N ALA A 144 15.70 0.11 -21.47
CA ALA A 144 15.64 0.26 -20.02
C ALA A 144 16.28 1.57 -19.54
N LEU A 145 17.42 1.97 -20.12
CA LEU A 145 18.11 3.22 -19.80
C LEU A 145 17.25 4.44 -20.15
N LYS A 146 16.64 4.45 -21.34
CA LYS A 146 15.75 5.53 -21.77
C LYS A 146 14.54 5.67 -20.84
N SER A 147 13.97 4.56 -20.37
CA SER A 147 12.90 4.60 -19.38
C SER A 147 13.40 5.09 -18.02
N LEU A 148 14.54 4.58 -17.54
CA LEU A 148 15.09 4.96 -16.23
C LEU A 148 15.42 6.45 -16.14
N LEU A 149 15.92 7.03 -17.23
CA LEU A 149 16.33 8.44 -17.34
C LEU A 149 15.22 9.35 -17.88
N SER A 150 13.94 8.92 -17.87
CA SER A 150 12.82 9.79 -18.22
C SER A 150 12.26 10.50 -16.99
N PHE A 151 11.79 11.73 -17.19
CA PHE A 151 11.10 12.47 -16.13
C PHE A 151 9.85 11.73 -15.65
N ASP A 152 9.06 11.13 -16.55
CA ASP A 152 7.87 10.34 -16.22
C ASP A 152 8.18 9.23 -15.21
N PHE A 153 9.26 8.49 -15.46
CA PHE A 153 9.65 7.38 -14.61
C PHE A 153 10.09 7.88 -13.23
N VAL A 154 10.94 8.91 -13.18
CA VAL A 154 11.44 9.47 -11.91
C VAL A 154 10.31 10.11 -11.09
N PHE A 155 9.40 10.81 -11.75
CA PHE A 155 8.25 11.43 -11.10
C PHE A 155 7.35 10.37 -10.45
N ILE A 156 6.96 9.34 -11.21
CA ILE A 156 6.10 8.25 -10.69
C ILE A 156 6.86 7.44 -9.63
N LEU A 157 8.16 7.22 -9.79
CA LEU A 157 9.01 6.54 -8.79
C LEU A 157 8.93 7.23 -7.42
N HIS A 158 9.11 8.55 -7.40
CA HIS A 158 9.05 9.34 -6.17
C HIS A 158 7.65 9.41 -5.59
N MET A 159 6.63 9.62 -6.42
CA MET A 159 5.23 9.64 -5.99
C MET A 159 4.83 8.30 -5.37
N MET A 160 5.10 7.19 -6.06
CA MET A 160 4.78 5.85 -5.57
C MET A 160 5.55 5.52 -4.30
N LYS A 161 6.80 5.97 -4.15
CA LYS A 161 7.55 5.80 -2.89
C LYS A 161 6.81 6.42 -1.69
N GLU A 162 6.23 7.62 -1.83
CA GLU A 162 5.49 8.27 -0.73
C GLU A 162 4.17 7.53 -0.42
N ILE A 163 3.36 7.22 -1.44
CA ILE A 163 2.09 6.48 -1.29
C ILE A 163 2.33 5.09 -0.69
N MET A 164 3.33 4.38 -1.21
CA MET A 164 3.69 3.04 -0.74
C MET A 164 4.29 3.07 0.66
N GLY A 165 5.04 4.11 1.02
CA GLY A 165 5.57 4.27 2.36
C GLY A 165 4.48 4.40 3.43
N ILE A 166 3.44 5.20 3.16
CA ILE A 166 2.27 5.33 4.03
C ILE A 166 1.55 3.98 4.16
N THR A 167 1.28 3.32 3.03
CA THR A 167 0.48 2.09 3.01
C THR A 167 1.24 0.86 3.52
N ASP A 168 2.57 0.81 3.41
CA ASP A 168 3.38 -0.29 3.94
C ASP A 168 3.34 -0.35 5.48
N LYS A 169 3.23 0.80 6.17
CA LYS A 169 3.03 0.82 7.63
C LYS A 169 1.71 0.17 8.04
N LEU A 170 0.64 0.45 7.30
CA LEU A 170 -0.64 -0.22 7.51
C LEU A 170 -0.53 -1.72 7.20
N CYS A 171 0.11 -2.10 6.10
CA CYS A 171 0.35 -3.51 5.76
C CYS A 171 1.04 -4.28 6.88
N GLN A 172 2.09 -3.70 7.47
CA GLN A 172 2.84 -4.32 8.57
C GLN A 172 1.97 -4.44 9.83
N ALA A 173 1.23 -3.40 10.19
CA ALA A 173 0.39 -3.40 11.37
C ALA A 173 -0.77 -4.41 11.26
N LEU A 174 -1.44 -4.49 10.11
CA LEU A 174 -2.53 -5.45 9.87
C LEU A 174 -2.09 -6.92 9.87
N GLN A 175 -0.79 -7.19 9.83
CA GLN A 175 -0.22 -8.54 9.90
C GLN A 175 0.27 -8.92 11.31
N GLN A 176 0.21 -8.00 12.29
CA GLN A 176 0.61 -8.29 13.67
C GLN A 176 -0.42 -9.17 14.37
N LYS A 177 0.06 -10.17 15.13
CA LYS A 177 -0.81 -11.09 15.89
C LYS A 177 -1.55 -10.42 17.05
N SER A 178 -0.99 -9.35 17.60
CA SER A 178 -1.57 -8.59 18.71
C SER A 178 -2.62 -7.58 18.26
N GLN A 179 -2.90 -7.49 16.96
CA GLN A 179 -3.76 -6.47 16.40
C GLN A 179 -5.24 -6.76 16.69
N ASP A 180 -5.94 -5.82 17.32
CA ASP A 180 -7.40 -5.84 17.45
C ASP A 180 -8.07 -5.05 16.31
N ILE A 181 -9.37 -5.29 16.15
CA ILE A 181 -10.19 -4.73 15.07
C ILE A 181 -10.29 -3.20 15.17
N LEU A 182 -10.50 -2.64 16.37
CA LEU A 182 -10.68 -1.20 16.53
C LEU A 182 -9.39 -0.46 16.21
N ASN A 183 -8.26 -0.96 16.71
CA ASN A 183 -6.96 -0.40 16.38
C ASN A 183 -6.68 -0.54 14.88
N ALA A 184 -7.04 -1.67 14.26
CA ALA A 184 -6.91 -1.84 12.80
C ALA A 184 -7.72 -0.79 12.04
N MET A 185 -8.96 -0.51 12.45
CA MET A 185 -9.81 0.52 11.84
C MET A 185 -9.27 1.93 12.08
N HIS A 186 -8.74 2.21 13.26
CA HIS A 186 -8.06 3.48 13.56
C HIS A 186 -6.83 3.69 12.67
N LEU A 187 -6.02 2.64 12.45
CA LEU A 187 -4.88 2.67 11.54
C LEU A 187 -5.31 2.88 10.09
N VAL A 188 -6.39 2.24 9.64
CA VAL A 188 -6.97 2.48 8.31
C VAL A 188 -7.40 3.94 8.16
N SER A 189 -8.10 4.51 9.15
CA SER A 189 -8.52 5.92 9.16
C SER A 189 -7.32 6.86 9.10
N SER A 190 -6.32 6.65 9.96
CA SER A 190 -5.08 7.42 9.98
C SER A 190 -4.34 7.34 8.63
N THR A 191 -4.32 6.17 8.00
CA THR A 191 -3.71 5.96 6.68
C THR A 191 -4.46 6.75 5.60
N LYS A 192 -5.80 6.74 5.61
CA LYS A 192 -6.63 7.55 4.69
C LYS A 192 -6.35 9.04 4.88
N SER A 193 -6.24 9.52 6.12
CA SER A 193 -5.90 10.91 6.42
C SER A 193 -4.52 11.30 5.91
N LEU A 194 -3.49 10.45 6.08
CA LEU A 194 -2.15 10.69 5.56
C LEU A 194 -2.12 10.75 4.02
N ILE A 195 -2.85 9.85 3.35
CA ILE A 195 -2.98 9.86 1.88
C ILE A 195 -3.70 11.14 1.40
N GLN A 196 -4.74 11.58 2.11
CA GLN A 196 -5.44 12.82 1.80
C GLN A 196 -4.54 14.05 2.00
N GLN A 197 -3.77 14.10 3.09
CA GLN A 197 -2.78 15.16 3.34
C GLN A 197 -1.70 15.22 2.25
N LEU A 198 -1.26 14.05 1.74
CA LEU A 198 -0.34 13.97 0.61
C LEU A 198 -0.91 14.74 -0.60
N LYS A 199 -2.20 14.52 -0.93
CA LYS A 199 -2.88 15.21 -2.03
C LYS A 199 -2.94 16.71 -1.82
N ASP A 200 -3.32 17.14 -0.61
CA ASP A 200 -3.70 18.53 -0.35
C ASP A 200 -2.49 19.46 -0.23
N SER A 201 -1.35 18.95 0.23
CA SER A 201 -0.21 19.79 0.64
C SER A 201 1.15 19.39 0.11
N SER A 202 1.31 18.16 -0.43
CA SER A 202 2.66 17.64 -0.74
C SER A 202 3.09 17.79 -2.20
N TRP A 203 2.25 18.37 -3.07
CA TRP A 203 2.59 18.57 -4.49
C TRP A 203 3.91 19.34 -4.67
N GLY A 204 4.05 20.50 -4.02
CA GLY A 204 5.26 21.34 -4.14
C GLY A 204 6.52 20.61 -3.65
N ALA A 205 6.45 20.01 -2.46
CA ALA A 205 7.57 19.26 -1.88
C ALA A 205 7.96 18.04 -2.73
N LEU A 206 6.99 17.34 -3.33
CA LEU A 206 7.26 16.23 -4.24
C LEU A 206 7.95 16.73 -5.51
N LEU A 207 7.47 17.82 -6.10
CA LEU A 207 8.04 18.37 -7.32
C LEU A 207 9.47 18.89 -7.09
N GLU A 208 9.74 19.57 -5.98
CA GLU A 208 11.09 19.99 -5.59
C GLU A 208 12.03 18.80 -5.44
N LYS A 209 11.59 17.74 -4.76
CA LYS A 209 12.36 16.50 -4.58
C LYS A 209 12.67 15.82 -5.91
N VAL A 210 11.69 15.71 -6.80
CA VAL A 210 11.87 15.15 -8.16
C VAL A 210 12.83 16.02 -8.96
N SER A 211 12.69 17.35 -8.88
CA SER A 211 13.54 18.28 -9.63
C SER A 211 14.98 18.23 -9.18
N SER A 212 15.23 18.18 -7.86
CA SER A 212 16.56 17.96 -7.29
C SER A 212 17.17 16.67 -7.80
N PHE A 213 16.42 15.56 -7.69
CA PHE A 213 16.89 14.26 -8.14
C PHE A 213 17.21 14.24 -9.65
N CYS A 214 16.37 14.86 -10.48
CA CYS A 214 16.61 14.96 -11.91
C CYS A 214 17.88 15.77 -12.21
N ASN A 215 18.12 16.88 -11.51
CA ASN A 215 19.33 17.68 -11.67
C ASN A 215 20.59 16.89 -11.27
N ASP A 216 20.53 16.16 -10.14
CA ASP A 216 21.65 15.35 -9.64
C ASP A 216 22.05 14.22 -10.61
N HIS A 217 21.09 13.74 -11.40
CA HIS A 217 21.30 12.67 -12.38
C HIS A 217 21.26 13.14 -13.85
N ALA A 218 21.33 14.45 -14.10
CA ALA A 218 21.31 15.05 -15.44
C ALA A 218 20.11 14.63 -16.32
N ILE A 219 18.95 14.43 -15.70
CA ILE A 219 17.69 14.09 -16.36
C ILE A 219 16.97 15.37 -16.78
N GLN A 220 16.50 15.42 -18.04
CA GLN A 220 15.78 16.59 -18.54
C GLN A 220 14.43 16.76 -17.86
N ILE A 221 14.23 17.93 -17.25
CA ILE A 221 12.96 18.35 -16.67
C ILE A 221 12.13 19.04 -17.77
N PRO A 222 10.88 18.62 -18.02
CA PRO A 222 10.04 19.25 -19.02
C PRO A 222 9.58 20.64 -18.55
N ASP A 223 9.31 21.52 -19.52
CA ASP A 223 8.71 22.82 -19.23
C ASP A 223 7.26 22.64 -18.76
N MET A 224 7.02 22.91 -17.48
CA MET A 224 5.72 22.77 -16.82
C MET A 224 4.63 23.65 -17.44
N GLY A 225 5.00 24.77 -18.06
CA GLY A 225 4.10 25.68 -18.76
C GLY A 225 3.80 25.28 -20.21
N ALA A 226 4.54 24.32 -20.77
CA ALA A 226 4.36 23.89 -22.15
C ALA A 226 3.04 23.12 -22.34
N SER A 227 2.55 23.11 -23.58
CA SER A 227 1.44 22.28 -24.00
C SER A 227 1.82 20.80 -23.93
N PHE A 228 1.04 20.01 -23.20
CA PHE A 228 1.18 18.56 -23.14
C PHE A 228 0.31 17.89 -24.21
N SER A 229 0.93 17.07 -25.06
CA SER A 229 0.24 16.28 -26.07
C SER A 229 0.85 14.89 -26.19
N ASP A 230 0.19 13.90 -25.58
CA ASP A 230 0.51 12.49 -25.79
C ASP A 230 -0.05 11.96 -27.14
N ILE A 231 0.36 10.76 -27.55
CA ILE A 231 -0.07 10.11 -28.81
C ILE A 231 -1.61 9.97 -28.88
N ILE A 232 -2.27 9.75 -27.76
CA ILE A 232 -3.73 9.55 -27.69
C ILE A 232 -4.45 10.90 -27.79
N ARG A 233 -3.98 11.90 -27.05
CA ARG A 233 -4.53 13.27 -26.97
C ARG A 233 -4.37 14.02 -28.28
N SER A 234 -3.19 13.91 -28.91
CA SER A 234 -2.91 14.45 -30.24
C SER A 234 -3.83 13.85 -31.30
N ARG A 235 -4.05 12.53 -31.30
CA ARG A 235 -4.95 11.86 -32.25
C ARG A 235 -6.43 12.17 -32.01
N ARG A 236 -6.84 12.38 -30.74
CA ARG A 236 -8.24 12.65 -30.37
C ARG A 236 -8.62 14.13 -30.42
N LYS A 237 -7.70 15.05 -30.74
CA LYS A 237 -7.94 16.50 -30.75
C LYS A 237 -8.60 17.00 -29.46
N LYS A 238 -8.13 16.48 -28.31
CA LYS A 238 -8.59 16.96 -26.99
C LYS A 238 -8.01 18.34 -26.68
N ASP A 239 -8.59 19.00 -25.69
CA ASP A 239 -8.12 20.29 -25.19
C ASP A 239 -6.62 20.29 -24.86
N VAL A 240 -5.97 21.41 -25.17
CA VAL A 240 -4.58 21.66 -24.81
C VAL A 240 -4.51 21.87 -23.29
N VAL A 241 -3.82 20.97 -22.60
CA VAL A 241 -3.51 21.14 -21.18
C VAL A 241 -2.00 21.30 -21.00
N THR A 242 -1.58 21.84 -19.87
CA THR A 242 -0.16 22.03 -19.57
C THR A 242 0.50 20.74 -19.09
N VAL A 243 1.82 20.68 -19.17
CA VAL A 243 2.63 19.60 -18.58
C VAL A 243 2.40 19.51 -17.07
N GLU A 244 2.30 20.66 -16.37
CA GLU A 244 1.98 20.66 -14.93
C GLU A 244 0.61 20.00 -14.67
N HIS A 245 -0.40 20.32 -15.49
CA HIS A 245 -1.73 19.73 -15.32
C HIS A 245 -1.69 18.21 -15.48
N HIS A 246 -0.93 17.70 -16.46
CA HIS A 246 -0.77 16.27 -16.64
C HIS A 246 -0.19 15.59 -15.39
N TYR A 247 0.96 16.05 -14.89
CA TYR A 247 1.58 15.41 -13.72
C TYR A 247 0.78 15.62 -12.44
N ARG A 248 0.23 16.82 -12.22
CA ARG A 248 -0.49 17.16 -10.99
C ARG A 248 -1.89 16.57 -10.92
N VAL A 249 -2.66 16.66 -12.00
CA VAL A 249 -4.08 16.29 -12.02
C VAL A 249 -4.26 14.90 -12.60
N ASP A 250 -3.82 14.68 -13.84
CA ASP A 250 -4.04 13.40 -14.54
C ASP A 250 -3.31 12.23 -13.86
N ILE A 251 -2.15 12.48 -13.25
CA ILE A 251 -1.37 11.46 -12.54
C ILE A 251 -1.50 11.60 -11.02
N PHE A 252 -0.90 12.61 -10.41
CA PHE A 252 -0.76 12.68 -8.94
C PHE A 252 -2.11 12.67 -8.19
N THR A 253 -3.00 13.58 -8.56
CA THR A 253 -4.32 13.68 -7.92
C THR A 253 -5.15 12.43 -8.21
N SER A 254 -5.16 11.97 -9.47
CA SER A 254 -5.94 10.80 -9.89
C SER A 254 -5.50 9.53 -9.17
N VAL A 255 -4.20 9.25 -9.06
CA VAL A 255 -3.69 8.08 -8.31
C VAL A 255 -4.14 8.13 -6.86
N ILE A 256 -4.00 9.28 -6.19
CA ILE A 256 -4.38 9.40 -4.78
C ILE A 256 -5.91 9.22 -4.61
N ASP A 257 -6.71 9.81 -5.48
CA ASP A 257 -8.17 9.68 -5.44
C ASP A 257 -8.60 8.23 -5.65
N PHE A 258 -7.98 7.49 -6.57
CA PHE A 258 -8.23 6.05 -6.73
C PHE A 258 -7.82 5.24 -5.50
N GLN A 259 -6.69 5.55 -4.87
CA GLN A 259 -6.27 4.90 -3.62
C GLN A 259 -7.31 5.13 -2.51
N LEU A 260 -7.74 6.37 -2.31
CA LEU A 260 -8.77 6.72 -1.32
C LEU A 260 -10.11 6.06 -1.64
N LYS A 261 -10.52 6.03 -2.91
CA LYS A 261 -11.76 5.38 -3.36
C LYS A 261 -11.75 3.88 -3.03
N GLU A 262 -10.68 3.16 -3.38
CA GLU A 262 -10.57 1.73 -3.08
C GLU A 262 -10.51 1.46 -1.57
N LEU A 263 -9.76 2.26 -0.80
CA LEU A 263 -9.71 2.14 0.65
C LEU A 263 -11.07 2.43 1.31
N ASN A 264 -11.81 3.43 0.82
CA ASN A 264 -13.13 3.75 1.34
C ASN A 264 -14.17 2.71 0.99
N SER A 265 -14.10 2.12 -0.21
CA SER A 265 -15.01 1.06 -0.61
C SER A 265 -14.77 -0.24 0.16
N ARG A 266 -13.51 -0.62 0.40
CA ARG A 266 -13.17 -1.92 1.01
C ARG A 266 -13.19 -1.90 2.54
N PHE A 267 -12.84 -0.76 3.14
CA PHE A 267 -12.90 -0.53 4.58
C PHE A 267 -13.99 0.48 4.92
N SER A 268 -15.21 0.25 4.40
CA SER A 268 -16.38 1.03 4.78
C SER A 268 -16.88 0.59 6.15
N GLU A 269 -17.63 1.46 6.83
CA GLU A 269 -18.27 1.11 8.10
C GLU A 269 -19.16 -0.12 7.92
N GLN A 270 -19.99 -0.16 6.88
CA GLN A 270 -20.85 -1.30 6.53
C GLN A 270 -20.06 -2.61 6.36
N ALA A 271 -18.89 -2.57 5.73
CA ALA A 271 -18.06 -3.76 5.53
C ALA A 271 -17.39 -4.26 6.82
N THR A 272 -17.37 -3.44 7.87
CA THR A 272 -16.68 -3.72 9.13
C THR A 272 -17.61 -3.64 10.34
N GLU A 273 -18.91 -3.39 10.12
CA GLU A 273 -19.89 -3.09 11.15
C GLU A 273 -20.03 -4.24 12.14
N LEU A 274 -20.20 -5.47 11.66
CA LEU A 274 -20.26 -6.66 12.52
C LEU A 274 -19.03 -6.77 13.43
N LEU A 275 -17.84 -6.49 12.89
CA LEU A 275 -16.59 -6.58 13.64
C LEU A 275 -16.49 -5.47 14.70
N ILE A 276 -16.92 -4.25 14.36
CA ILE A 276 -16.96 -3.12 15.29
C ILE A 276 -17.97 -3.42 16.41
N LEU A 277 -19.18 -3.87 16.09
CA LEU A 277 -20.19 -4.21 17.09
C LEU A 277 -19.71 -5.34 18.01
N SER A 278 -19.06 -6.37 17.46
CA SER A 278 -18.52 -7.51 18.20
C SER A 278 -17.44 -7.13 19.22
N THR A 279 -16.77 -5.99 19.07
CA THR A 279 -15.78 -5.52 20.06
C THR A 279 -16.40 -5.21 21.42
N SER A 280 -17.71 -4.99 21.47
CA SER A 280 -18.47 -4.81 22.71
C SER A 280 -18.52 -6.08 23.58
N LEU A 281 -18.13 -7.23 23.02
CA LEU A 281 -18.06 -8.52 23.71
C LEU A 281 -16.62 -8.88 24.15
N ASP A 282 -15.63 -8.01 23.91
CA ASP A 282 -14.23 -8.26 24.33
C ASP A 282 -14.07 -7.95 25.83
N PRO A 283 -13.69 -8.95 26.67
CA PRO A 283 -13.52 -8.74 28.10
C PRO A 283 -12.22 -7.98 28.46
N LYS A 284 -11.30 -7.79 27.51
CA LYS A 284 -10.03 -7.08 27.77
C LYS A 284 -10.22 -5.70 28.35
N ASP A 285 -9.22 -5.29 29.13
CA ASP A 285 -9.20 -4.02 29.85
C ASP A 285 -10.50 -3.78 30.64
N ALA A 286 -11.00 -4.85 31.28
CA ALA A 286 -12.24 -4.88 32.02
C ALA A 286 -13.45 -4.39 31.20
N PHE A 287 -13.69 -5.03 30.05
CA PHE A 287 -14.84 -4.74 29.19
C PHE A 287 -14.96 -3.27 28.80
N LYS A 288 -13.84 -2.57 28.62
CA LYS A 288 -13.79 -1.13 28.30
C LYS A 288 -14.67 -0.72 27.12
N LEU A 289 -14.88 -1.62 26.18
CA LEU A 289 -15.61 -1.39 24.93
C LEU A 289 -17.09 -1.82 25.00
N PHE A 290 -17.54 -2.33 26.15
CA PHE A 290 -18.90 -2.80 26.33
C PHE A 290 -19.93 -1.69 26.05
N SER A 291 -20.94 -2.05 25.25
CA SER A 291 -22.01 -1.16 24.85
C SER A 291 -23.27 -1.97 24.61
N VAL A 292 -24.27 -1.76 25.47
CA VAL A 292 -25.60 -2.38 25.36
C VAL A 292 -26.19 -2.13 23.97
N CYS A 293 -26.14 -0.87 23.51
CA CYS A 293 -26.67 -0.47 22.20
C CYS A 293 -25.99 -1.24 21.06
N ASN A 294 -24.67 -1.41 21.10
CA ASN A 294 -23.95 -2.13 20.06
C ASN A 294 -24.31 -3.62 20.02
N ILE A 295 -24.45 -4.26 21.19
CA ILE A 295 -24.84 -5.68 21.28
C ILE A 295 -26.29 -5.85 20.80
N CYS A 296 -27.19 -4.95 21.19
CA CYS A 296 -28.55 -4.91 20.66
C CYS A 296 -28.58 -4.74 19.13
N ASN A 297 -27.73 -3.88 18.56
CA ASN A 297 -27.61 -3.73 17.12
C ASN A 297 -27.03 -4.98 16.45
N LEU A 298 -26.09 -5.69 17.09
CA LEU A 298 -25.56 -6.96 16.61
C LEU A 298 -26.69 -7.99 16.46
N ALA A 299 -27.50 -8.15 17.52
CA ALA A 299 -28.66 -9.06 17.51
C ALA A 299 -29.70 -8.65 16.45
N LYS A 300 -30.01 -7.35 16.34
CA LYS A 300 -31.03 -6.84 15.41
C LYS A 300 -30.60 -6.89 13.94
N ASN A 301 -29.34 -6.59 13.63
CA ASN A 301 -28.88 -6.40 12.25
C ASN A 301 -28.27 -7.66 11.66
N PHE A 302 -27.64 -8.51 12.47
CA PHE A 302 -26.87 -9.68 11.99
C PHE A 302 -27.46 -11.02 12.42
N TYR A 303 -28.14 -11.08 13.58
CA TYR A 303 -28.71 -12.30 14.14
C TYR A 303 -30.23 -12.19 14.35
N SER A 304 -30.92 -11.44 13.50
CA SER A 304 -32.32 -11.01 13.71
C SER A 304 -33.34 -12.15 13.81
N LEU A 305 -32.98 -13.32 13.31
CA LEU A 305 -33.80 -14.53 13.29
C LEU A 305 -33.47 -15.49 14.44
N ASP A 306 -32.34 -15.29 15.13
CA ASP A 306 -31.99 -16.06 16.34
C ASP A 306 -32.71 -15.51 17.59
N PHE A 307 -33.32 -14.33 17.48
CA PHE A 307 -34.09 -13.68 18.53
C PHE A 307 -35.51 -13.38 18.05
N SER A 308 -36.50 -13.73 18.87
CA SER A 308 -37.86 -13.22 18.74
C SER A 308 -37.92 -11.71 19.04
N GLU A 309 -39.00 -11.05 18.61
CA GLU A 309 -39.19 -9.62 18.92
C GLU A 309 -39.26 -9.35 20.44
N GLN A 310 -39.78 -10.30 21.21
CA GLN A 310 -39.82 -10.20 22.67
C GLN A 310 -38.42 -10.29 23.28
N GLU A 311 -37.59 -11.24 22.81
CA GLU A 311 -36.21 -11.40 23.28
C GLU A 311 -35.36 -10.18 22.91
N LYS A 312 -35.56 -9.57 21.73
CA LYS A 312 -34.86 -8.32 21.36
C LYS A 312 -35.18 -7.15 22.28
N ILE A 313 -36.41 -7.08 22.81
CA ILE A 313 -36.81 -6.06 23.78
C ILE A 313 -36.19 -6.36 25.15
N GLN A 314 -36.22 -7.62 25.57
CA GLN A 314 -35.67 -8.05 26.87
C GLN A 314 -34.15 -7.93 26.93
N LEU A 315 -33.46 -8.22 25.83
CA LEU A 315 -32.00 -8.18 25.71
C LEU A 315 -31.41 -6.85 26.18
N ASP A 316 -32.08 -5.72 25.89
CA ASP A 316 -31.61 -4.39 26.33
C ASP A 316 -31.56 -4.28 27.86
N TYR A 317 -32.60 -4.76 28.54
CA TYR A 317 -32.66 -4.77 30.00
C TYR A 317 -31.70 -5.79 30.62
N GLU A 318 -31.59 -6.99 30.03
CA GLU A 318 -30.67 -8.02 30.49
C GLU A 318 -29.20 -7.56 30.40
N LEU A 319 -28.84 -6.86 29.33
CA LEU A 319 -27.50 -6.31 29.16
C LEU A 319 -27.20 -5.16 30.13
N GLN A 320 -28.19 -4.36 30.51
CA GLN A 320 -28.03 -3.35 31.57
C GLN A 320 -27.74 -3.99 32.93
N HIS A 321 -28.41 -5.10 33.25
CA HIS A 321 -28.10 -5.90 34.44
C HIS A 321 -26.69 -6.50 34.35
N TYR A 322 -26.35 -7.12 33.21
CA TYR A 322 -25.01 -7.68 32.97
C TYR A 322 -23.90 -6.64 33.13
N GLU A 323 -24.13 -5.39 32.73
CA GLU A 323 -23.15 -4.31 32.91
C GLU A 323 -22.83 -4.06 34.39
N LEU A 324 -23.84 -4.15 35.26
CA LEU A 324 -23.68 -3.92 36.69
C LEU A 324 -23.11 -5.16 37.40
N ASP A 325 -23.61 -6.34 37.05
CA ASP A 325 -23.33 -7.58 37.79
C ASP A 325 -22.03 -8.25 37.35
N VAL A 326 -21.60 -8.04 36.09
CA VAL A 326 -20.44 -8.73 35.51
C VAL A 326 -19.37 -7.74 35.07
N VAL A 327 -19.71 -6.80 34.20
CA VAL A 327 -18.72 -5.85 33.63
C VAL A 327 -18.06 -4.98 34.71
N LYS A 328 -18.81 -4.58 35.73
CA LYS A 328 -18.30 -3.75 36.85
C LYS A 328 -17.85 -4.56 38.06
N ALA A 329 -18.07 -5.88 38.07
CA ALA A 329 -17.69 -6.71 39.20
C ALA A 329 -16.16 -6.93 39.23
N PRO A 330 -15.52 -6.86 40.41
CA PRO A 330 -14.06 -6.98 40.55
C PRO A 330 -13.51 -8.31 40.03
N ASP A 331 -14.29 -9.39 40.18
CA ASP A 331 -13.88 -10.76 39.86
C ASP A 331 -13.65 -10.97 38.36
N PHE A 332 -14.25 -10.12 37.50
CA PHE A 332 -14.17 -10.25 36.04
C PHE A 332 -13.27 -9.19 35.37
N GLN A 333 -12.59 -8.33 36.14
CA GLN A 333 -11.78 -7.22 35.60
C GLN A 333 -10.48 -7.67 34.90
N ASN A 334 -9.99 -8.87 35.21
CA ASN A 334 -8.70 -9.39 34.71
C ASN A 334 -8.84 -10.42 33.58
N LEU A 335 -10.03 -10.58 33.02
CA LEU A 335 -10.26 -11.56 31.97
C LEU A 335 -9.62 -11.13 30.65
N SER A 336 -8.92 -12.06 30.02
CA SER A 336 -8.29 -11.84 28.71
C SER A 336 -9.10 -12.42 27.56
N THR A 337 -9.96 -13.40 27.85
CA THR A 337 -10.84 -14.07 26.88
C THR A 337 -12.18 -14.47 27.49
N LEU A 338 -13.23 -14.57 26.66
CA LEU A 338 -14.55 -15.03 27.11
C LEU A 338 -14.53 -16.50 27.59
N ALA A 339 -13.54 -17.30 27.20
CA ALA A 339 -13.42 -18.68 27.65
C ALA A 339 -13.10 -18.78 29.16
N GLU A 340 -12.50 -17.73 29.73
CA GLU A 340 -12.17 -17.67 31.15
C GLU A 340 -13.41 -17.44 32.05
N PHE A 341 -14.59 -17.14 31.47
CA PHE A 341 -15.85 -17.05 32.23
C PHE A 341 -16.34 -18.39 32.79
N ASN A 342 -15.93 -19.50 32.17
CA ASN A 342 -16.46 -20.84 32.47
C ASN A 342 -15.57 -21.68 33.39
N ASN A 343 -14.48 -21.10 33.93
CA ASN A 343 -13.61 -21.70 34.94
C ASN A 343 -13.74 -20.93 36.25
#